data_AF-W5WCT0-F1
#
_entry.id   AF-W5WCT0-F1
#
_cell.length_a   1.000
_cell.length_b   1.000
_cell.length_c   1.000
_cell.angle_alpha   90.00
_cell.angle_beta   90.00
_cell.angle_gamma   90.00
#
_symmetry.space_group_name_H-M   'P 1'
#
loop_
_entity.id
_entity.type
_entity.pdbx_description
1 polymer ?
#
loop_
_entity_poly.entity_id
_entity_poly.type
_entity_poly.pdbx_seq_one_letter_code
_entity_poly.pdbx_strand_id
1 'polypeptide(L)'
;MRFGHQLAVHLLDGAPSVVVLGLTEDHHRAFLRLGSPETFTVSLDVSGIAELVTAVLSGHVMYVPVRHAVHGDRLLGVHPHPGAVAVPEEADCGPRQLYLELPGKLIYEVVLDPLTATRLVRYLDEAWRLIDAAG
;
A
#
# COMPACT_ATOMS: atom_id res chain seq x y z
N MET A 1 0.77 -14.23 -13.00
CA MET A 1 0.49 -12.94 -12.35
C MET A 1 0.42 -11.86 -13.42
N ARG A 2 -0.58 -10.96 -13.39
CA ARG A 2 -0.58 -9.77 -14.24
C ARG A 2 -0.03 -8.59 -13.44
N PHE A 3 1.03 -7.95 -13.97
CA PHE A 3 1.55 -6.72 -13.39
C PHE A 3 0.55 -5.59 -13.60
N GLY A 4 0.13 -4.95 -12.51
CA GLY A 4 -0.73 -3.78 -12.53
C GLY A 4 0.08 -2.50 -12.30
N HIS A 5 -0.61 -1.48 -11.80
CA HIS A 5 -0.10 -0.12 -11.66
C HIS A 5 1.19 0.00 -10.86
N GLN A 6 2.10 0.86 -11.33
CA GLN A 6 3.39 1.13 -10.71
C GLN A 6 3.44 2.57 -10.17
N LEU A 7 3.88 2.72 -8.92
CA LEU A 7 4.00 3.98 -8.22
C LEU A 7 5.46 4.19 -7.78
N ALA A 8 6.03 5.35 -8.12
CA ALA A 8 7.32 5.77 -7.57
C ALA A 8 7.14 6.20 -6.11
N VAL A 9 8.02 5.75 -5.23
CA VAL A 9 8.00 6.08 -3.80
C VAL A 9 9.43 6.27 -3.30
N HIS A 10 9.56 6.72 -2.06
CA HIS A 10 10.84 6.79 -1.38
C HIS A 10 10.85 5.86 -0.17
N LEU A 11 11.96 5.20 0.08
CA LEU A 11 12.23 4.60 1.39
C LEU A 11 12.39 5.70 2.44
N LEU A 12 12.30 5.34 3.72
CA LEU A 12 12.49 6.31 4.82
C LEU A 12 13.88 6.97 4.80
N ASP A 13 14.90 6.28 4.29
CA ASP A 13 16.26 6.82 4.10
C ASP A 13 16.40 7.74 2.87
N GLY A 14 15.30 7.96 2.13
CA GLY A 14 15.26 8.78 0.92
C GLY A 14 15.59 8.02 -0.37
N ALA A 15 16.01 6.75 -0.29
CA ALA A 15 16.35 5.97 -1.48
C ALA A 15 15.11 5.77 -2.37
N PRO A 16 15.26 5.87 -3.71
CA PRO A 16 14.15 5.65 -4.62
C PRO A 16 13.69 4.20 -4.56
N SER A 17 12.38 4.01 -4.57
CA SER A 17 11.73 2.71 -4.52
C SER A 17 10.43 2.73 -5.31
N VAL A 18 9.77 1.58 -5.40
CA VAL A 18 8.56 1.40 -6.21
C VAL A 18 7.54 0.62 -5.41
N VAL A 19 6.27 1.00 -5.53
CA VAL A 19 5.13 0.16 -5.15
C VAL A 19 4.47 -0.35 -6.42
N VAL A 20 4.28 -1.67 -6.52
CA VAL A 20 3.52 -2.30 -7.60
C VAL A 20 2.25 -2.87 -7.02
N LEU A 21 1.11 -2.44 -7.55
CA LEU A 21 -0.19 -3.05 -7.28
C LEU A 21 -0.55 -3.95 -8.46
N GLY A 22 -1.06 -5.15 -8.18
CA GLY A 22 -1.65 -5.99 -9.22
C GLY A 22 -2.69 -6.94 -8.67
N LEU A 23 -3.21 -7.80 -9.54
CA LEU A 23 -4.21 -8.80 -9.19
C LEU A 23 -3.63 -10.21 -9.30
N THR A 24 -4.14 -11.11 -8.46
CA THR A 24 -3.90 -12.56 -8.60
C THR A 24 -4.52 -13.09 -9.89
N GLU A 25 -4.09 -14.26 -10.35
CA GLU A 25 -4.56 -14.84 -11.63
C GLU A 25 -6.05 -15.16 -11.61
N ASP A 26 -6.58 -15.54 -10.45
CA ASP A 26 -8.00 -15.77 -10.18
C ASP A 26 -8.79 -14.48 -9.97
N HIS A 27 -8.14 -13.30 -9.95
CA HIS A 27 -8.75 -12.01 -9.67
C HIS A 27 -9.54 -11.96 -8.36
N HIS A 28 -9.18 -12.78 -7.36
CA HIS A 28 -9.82 -12.77 -6.05
C HIS A 28 -9.10 -11.88 -5.03
N ARG A 29 -7.85 -11.48 -5.33
CA ARG A 29 -7.00 -10.70 -4.42
C ARG A 29 -6.17 -9.68 -5.18
N ALA A 30 -5.86 -8.57 -4.50
CA ALA A 30 -4.81 -7.67 -4.91
C ALA A 30 -3.48 -8.04 -4.24
N PHE A 31 -2.35 -7.77 -4.89
CA PHE A 31 -1.04 -7.83 -4.26
C PHE A 31 -0.38 -6.46 -4.29
N LEU A 32 0.33 -6.15 -3.21
CA LEU A 32 1.13 -4.94 -3.05
C LEU A 32 2.58 -5.38 -2.85
N ARG A 33 3.47 -4.88 -3.71
CA ARG A 33 4.90 -5.17 -3.68
C ARG A 33 5.68 -3.89 -3.56
N LEU A 34 6.58 -3.82 -2.57
CA LEU A 34 7.38 -2.64 -2.31
C LEU A 34 8.85 -2.94 -2.57
N GLY A 35 9.57 -2.05 -3.26
CA GLY A 35 11.00 -2.17 -3.54
C GLY A 35 11.37 -2.36 -5.01
N SER A 36 12.69 -2.44 -5.23
CA SER A 36 13.31 -2.93 -6.46
C SER A 36 14.41 -3.94 -6.08
N PRO A 37 14.34 -5.22 -6.48
CA PRO A 37 13.30 -5.84 -7.29
C PRO A 37 12.06 -6.27 -6.48
N GLU A 38 12.21 -6.76 -5.24
CA GLU A 38 11.11 -6.99 -4.27
C GLU A 38 11.69 -6.96 -2.83
N THR A 39 11.25 -6.03 -1.99
CA THR A 39 11.64 -5.97 -0.57
C THR A 39 10.65 -6.77 0.29
N PHE A 40 9.35 -6.66 0.00
CA PHE A 40 8.32 -7.57 0.50
C PHE A 40 7.04 -7.51 -0.35
N THR A 41 6.24 -8.58 -0.29
CA THR A 41 5.00 -8.75 -1.05
C THR A 41 3.88 -9.22 -0.13
N VAL A 42 2.75 -8.52 -0.17
CA VAL A 42 1.53 -8.85 0.59
C VAL A 42 0.32 -8.98 -0.33
N SER A 43 -0.63 -9.84 0.04
CA SER A 43 -1.93 -9.94 -0.64
C SER A 43 -3.05 -9.42 0.25
N LEU A 44 -3.99 -8.70 -0.37
CA LEU A 44 -5.19 -8.11 0.20
C LEU A 44 -6.41 -8.78 -0.43
N ASP A 45 -7.37 -9.19 0.38
CA ASP A 45 -8.72 -9.53 -0.09
C ASP A 45 -9.59 -8.26 -0.15
N VAL A 46 -10.88 -8.43 -0.47
CA VAL A 46 -11.84 -7.32 -0.55
C VAL A 46 -11.88 -6.48 0.73
N SER A 47 -11.90 -7.11 1.91
CA SER A 47 -11.92 -6.40 3.20
C SER A 47 -10.62 -5.62 3.39
N GLY A 48 -9.48 -6.27 3.14
CA GLY A 48 -8.17 -5.63 3.25
C GLY A 48 -7.99 -4.43 2.31
N ILE A 49 -8.54 -4.49 1.09
CA ILE A 49 -8.53 -3.36 0.16
C ILE A 49 -9.35 -2.19 0.71
N ALA A 50 -10.58 -2.44 1.18
CA ALA A 50 -11.44 -1.41 1.74
C ALA A 50 -10.78 -0.76 2.97
N GLU A 51 -10.21 -1.56 3.86
CA GLU A 51 -9.50 -1.10 5.06
C GLU A 51 -8.27 -0.25 4.70
N LEU A 52 -7.50 -0.66 3.68
CA LEU A 52 -6.34 0.12 3.21
C LEU A 52 -6.76 1.46 2.59
N VAL A 53 -7.84 1.50 1.82
CA VAL A 53 -8.39 2.75 1.28
C VAL A 53 -8.82 3.67 2.42
N THR A 54 -9.57 3.16 3.41
CA THR A 54 -9.95 3.93 4.59
C THR A 54 -8.73 4.43 5.38
N ALA A 55 -7.70 3.60 5.53
CA ALA A 55 -6.48 3.95 6.23
C ALA A 55 -5.73 5.11 5.54
N VAL A 56 -5.60 5.06 4.21
CA VAL A 56 -4.95 6.13 3.45
C VAL A 56 -5.75 7.43 3.49
N LEU A 57 -7.08 7.36 3.43
CA LEU A 57 -7.94 8.55 3.43
C LEU A 57 -8.10 9.20 4.82
N SER A 58 -8.26 8.41 5.88
CA SER A 58 -8.66 8.91 7.21
C SER A 58 -7.64 9.81 7.89
N GLY A 59 -6.36 9.72 7.52
CA GLY A 59 -5.30 10.46 8.20
C GLY A 59 -5.05 10.01 9.63
N HIS A 60 -5.53 8.83 10.01
CA HIS A 60 -5.24 8.20 11.28
C HIS A 60 -4.24 7.05 11.12
N VAL A 61 -3.66 6.68 12.25
CA VAL A 61 -2.86 5.46 12.36
C VAL A 61 -3.78 4.26 12.28
N MET A 62 -3.55 3.38 11.32
CA MET A 62 -4.34 2.16 11.13
C MET A 62 -3.45 0.98 10.78
N TYR A 63 -3.89 -0.22 11.16
CA TYR A 63 -3.27 -1.49 10.78
C TYR A 63 -4.25 -2.28 9.91
N VAL A 64 -3.79 -2.69 8.74
CA VAL A 64 -4.57 -3.47 7.78
C VAL A 64 -4.08 -4.92 7.81
N PRO A 65 -4.97 -5.91 8.01
CA PRO A 65 -4.62 -7.32 7.93
C PRO A 65 -4.25 -7.68 6.49
N VAL A 66 -3.10 -8.34 6.34
CA VAL A 66 -2.56 -8.74 5.04
C VAL A 66 -1.91 -10.11 5.14
N ARG A 67 -1.85 -10.84 4.02
CA ARG A 67 -1.08 -12.09 3.95
C ARG A 67 0.27 -11.84 3.29
N HIS A 68 1.35 -12.01 4.04
CA HIS A 68 2.71 -11.92 3.54
C HIS A 68 3.16 -13.23 2.88
N ALA A 69 3.83 -13.13 1.74
CA ALA A 69 4.23 -14.29 0.93
C ALA A 69 5.10 -15.32 1.68
N VAL A 70 6.04 -14.85 2.51
CA VAL A 70 7.00 -15.71 3.23
C VAL A 70 6.57 -16.00 4.68
N HIS A 71 5.84 -15.08 5.28
CA HIS A 71 5.71 -15.02 6.74
C HIS A 71 4.27 -15.32 7.22
N GLY A 72 3.30 -15.44 6.30
CA GLY A 72 1.89 -15.68 6.64
C GLY A 72 1.16 -14.39 7.00
N ASP A 73 0.17 -14.46 7.88
CA ASP A 73 -0.69 -13.31 8.21
C ASP A 73 0.06 -12.24 8.99
N ARG A 74 0.00 -10.99 8.52
CA ARG A 74 0.74 -9.84 9.02
C ARG A 74 -0.13 -8.59 9.04
N LEU A 75 0.38 -7.51 9.62
CA LEU A 75 -0.26 -6.20 9.64
C LEU A 75 0.56 -5.20 8.82
N LEU A 76 -0.11 -4.51 7.91
CA LEU A 76 0.40 -3.35 7.19
C LEU A 76 -0.01 -2.09 7.96
N GLY A 77 0.96 -1.40 8.55
CA GLY A 77 0.75 -0.11 9.20
C GLY A 77 0.64 1.02 8.18
N VAL A 78 -0.32 1.92 8.39
CA VAL A 78 -0.55 3.13 7.58
C VAL A 78 -0.66 4.33 8.50
N HIS A 79 0.24 5.31 8.33
CA HIS A 79 0.37 6.46 9.22
C HIS A 79 0.50 7.76 8.43
N PRO A 80 0.03 8.90 8.96
CA PRO A 80 0.47 10.20 8.49
C PRO A 80 1.99 10.32 8.62
N HIS A 81 2.68 10.80 7.58
CA HIS A 81 4.12 10.98 7.66
C HIS A 81 4.47 12.19 8.55
N PRO A 82 5.11 12.01 9.72
CA PRO A 82 5.29 13.09 10.70
C PRO A 82 6.34 14.14 10.28
N GLY A 83 7.22 13.82 9.33
CA GLY A 83 8.27 14.71 8.82
C GLY A 83 7.93 15.40 7.50
N ALA A 84 6.69 15.27 7.02
CA ALA A 84 6.33 15.81 5.72
C ALA A 84 6.33 17.34 5.71
N VAL A 85 6.92 17.93 4.67
CA VAL A 85 6.75 19.36 4.36
C VAL A 85 5.26 19.63 4.12
N ALA A 86 4.78 20.80 4.56
CA ALA A 86 3.40 21.23 4.35
C ALA A 86 2.99 21.03 2.88
N VAL A 87 1.92 20.27 2.69
CA VAL A 87 1.44 19.83 1.37
C VAL A 87 0.43 20.85 0.85
N PRO A 88 0.38 21.11 -0.47
CA PRO A 88 -0.64 21.96 -1.08
C PRO A 88 -2.05 21.53 -0.67
N GLU A 89 -2.93 22.50 -0.49
CA GLU A 89 -4.33 22.27 -0.11
C GLU A 89 -5.10 21.44 -1.16
N GLU A 90 -4.63 21.40 -2.41
CA GLU A 90 -5.24 20.64 -3.50
C GLU A 90 -4.98 19.12 -3.44
N ALA A 91 -4.17 18.64 -2.49
CA ALA A 91 -3.90 17.22 -2.36
C ALA A 91 -5.06 16.48 -1.67
N ASP A 92 -5.76 15.64 -2.44
CA ASP A 92 -6.85 14.78 -1.92
C ASP A 92 -6.41 13.90 -0.74
N CYS A 93 -5.17 13.40 -0.78
CA CYS A 93 -4.55 12.59 0.27
C CYS A 93 -3.31 13.30 0.78
N GLY A 94 -3.20 13.53 2.09
CA GLY A 94 -1.93 13.94 2.70
C GLY A 94 -0.83 12.88 2.53
N PRO A 95 0.42 13.20 2.90
CA PRO A 95 1.55 12.29 2.79
C PRO A 95 1.40 11.13 3.78
N ARG A 96 1.73 9.91 3.32
CA ARG A 96 1.54 8.67 4.09
C ARG A 96 2.82 7.88 4.20
N GLN A 97 2.96 7.18 5.30
CA GLN A 97 3.98 6.17 5.52
C GLN A 97 3.30 4.81 5.58
N LEU A 98 3.79 3.87 4.79
CA LEU A 98 3.38 2.46 4.82
C LEU A 98 4.51 1.63 5.39
N TYR A 99 4.20 0.67 6.26
CA TYR A 99 5.19 -0.28 6.72
C TYR A 99 4.65 -1.66 7.06
N LEU A 100 5.49 -2.68 6.92
CA LEU A 100 5.15 -4.06 7.30
C LEU A 100 5.92 -4.48 8.54
N GLU A 101 5.20 -4.94 9.57
CA GLU A 101 5.82 -5.56 10.74
C GLU A 101 6.20 -7.02 10.43
N LEU A 102 7.49 -7.34 10.49
CA LEU A 102 8.00 -8.71 10.37
C LEU A 102 8.53 -9.25 11.71
N PRO A 103 8.53 -10.58 11.90
CA PRO A 103 9.17 -11.18 13.07
C PRO A 103 10.65 -10.77 13.15
N GLY A 104 11.10 -10.31 14.32
CA GLY A 104 12.53 -10.02 14.55
C GLY A 104 13.01 -8.61 14.20
N LYS A 105 12.11 -7.62 14.04
CA LYS A 105 12.41 -6.17 13.91
C LYS A 105 12.91 -5.65 12.56
N LEU A 106 12.75 -6.39 11.46
CA LEU A 106 12.88 -5.77 10.14
C LEU A 106 11.53 -5.19 9.74
N ILE A 107 11.37 -3.89 10.00
CA ILE A 107 10.23 -3.12 9.49
C ILE A 107 10.68 -2.52 8.15
N TYR A 108 9.96 -2.84 7.09
CA TYR A 108 10.18 -2.22 5.78
C TYR A 108 9.17 -1.10 5.60
N GLU A 109 9.66 0.09 5.29
CA GLU A 109 8.88 1.31 5.32
C GLU A 109 9.08 2.12 4.04
N VAL A 110 7.99 2.68 3.52
CA VAL A 110 8.02 3.63 2.39
C VAL A 110 7.18 4.86 2.71
N VAL A 111 7.57 5.98 2.12
CA VAL A 111 6.83 7.23 2.14
C VAL A 111 6.15 7.42 0.78
N LEU A 112 4.83 7.55 0.83
CA LEU A 112 3.98 7.99 -0.27
C LEU A 112 3.85 9.51 -0.17
N ASP A 113 4.27 10.20 -1.22
CA ASP A 113 3.86 11.58 -1.38
C ASP A 113 2.33 11.67 -1.58
N PRO A 114 1.73 12.86 -1.40
CA PRO A 114 0.29 13.09 -1.52
C PRO A 114 -0.33 12.60 -2.82
N LEU A 115 0.30 12.90 -3.96
CA LEU A 115 -0.19 12.48 -5.28
C LEU A 115 -0.11 10.95 -5.42
N THR A 116 0.96 10.36 -4.92
CA THR A 116 1.17 8.91 -4.93
C THR A 116 0.16 8.20 -4.01
N ALA A 117 -0.17 8.76 -2.84
CA ALA A 117 -1.22 8.25 -1.96
C ALA A 117 -2.60 8.29 -2.64
N THR A 118 -2.94 9.40 -3.30
CA THR A 118 -4.19 9.52 -4.09
C THR A 118 -4.25 8.49 -5.21
N ARG A 119 -3.14 8.28 -5.94
CA ARG A 119 -3.07 7.27 -7.01
C ARG A 119 -3.24 5.85 -6.45
N LEU A 120 -2.61 5.54 -5.32
CA LEU A 120 -2.77 4.25 -4.66
C LEU A 120 -4.25 3.97 -4.33
N VAL A 121 -4.96 4.93 -3.74
CA VAL A 121 -6.39 4.80 -3.44
C VAL A 121 -7.21 4.53 -4.71
N ARG A 122 -6.96 5.28 -5.79
CA ARG A 122 -7.69 5.09 -7.06
C ARG A 122 -7.46 3.70 -7.65
N TYR A 123 -6.23 3.19 -7.59
CA TYR A 123 -5.90 1.86 -8.10
C TYR A 123 -6.45 0.74 -7.21
N LEU A 124 -6.52 0.95 -5.90
CA LEU A 124 -7.17 0.03 -4.98
C LEU A 124 -8.69 -0.02 -5.18
N ASP A 125 -9.33 1.12 -5.43
CA ASP A 125 -10.76 1.19 -5.80
C ASP A 125 -11.04 0.47 -7.13
N GLU A 126 -10.17 0.64 -8.14
CA GLU A 126 -10.27 -0.12 -9.39
C GLU A 126 -10.12 -1.63 -9.15
N ALA A 127 -9.11 -2.05 -8.39
CA ALA A 127 -8.89 -3.45 -8.03
C ALA A 127 -10.10 -4.03 -7.27
N TRP A 128 -10.66 -3.29 -6.33
CA TRP A 128 -11.84 -3.70 -5.58
C TRP A 128 -13.02 -3.98 -6.50
N ARG A 129 -13.33 -3.07 -7.43
CA ARG A 129 -14.42 -3.25 -8.40
C ARG A 129 -14.23 -4.46 -9.31
N LEU A 130 -12.98 -4.74 -9.70
CA LEU A 130 -12.66 -5.90 -10.53
C LEU A 130 -12.82 -7.21 -9.76
N ILE A 131 -12.41 -7.26 -8.49
CA ILE A 131 -12.57 -8.43 -7.64
C ILE A 131 -14.06 -8.67 -7.35
N ASP A 132 -14.80 -7.61 -7.01
CA ASP A 132 -16.24 -7.69 -6.73
C ASP A 132 -17.03 -8.18 -7.95
N ALA A 133 -16.67 -7.73 -9.16
CA ALA A 133 -17.30 -8.18 -10.41
C ALA A 133 -16.95 -9.63 -10.82
N ALA A 134 -15.90 -10.22 -10.24
CA ALA A 134 -15.51 -11.60 -10.48
C ALA A 134 -16.24 -12.61 -9.55
N GLY A 135 -16.98 -12.11 -8.56
CA GLY A 135 -17.74 -12.88 -7.57
C GLY A 135 -19.11 -13.34 -8.02
#